data_AF-X1NBM3-F1
#
_entry.id   AF-X1NBM3-F1
#
_cell.length_a   1.000
_cell.length_b   1.000
_cell.length_c   1.000
_cell.angle_alpha   90.00
_cell.angle_beta   90.00
_cell.angle_gamma   90.00
#
_symmetry.space_group_name_H-M   'P 1'
#
loop_
_entity.id
_entity.type
_entity.pdbx_description
1 polymer ?
#
loop_
_entity_poly.entity_id
_entity_poly.type
_entity_poly.pdbx_seq_one_letter_code
_entity_poly.pdbx_strand_id
1 'polypeptide(L)'
;MHEDCCSWYNMFMINRITDSADIQWECVFRQVLAAPVHDEFQVPKIGIPHPIDQGFRSATDYPKGALAQYSCKTLDGGRIHIREYETYFVVHRDWGDPDSGLGGLITHLINDSPEVLVGV
;
A
#
# COMPACT_ATOMS: atom_id res chain seq x y z
N MET A 1 -6.72 11.13 -14.99
CA MET A 1 -7.06 11.67 -13.67
C MET A 1 -6.40 10.77 -12.64
N HIS A 2 -5.70 11.32 -11.66
CA HIS A 2 -5.09 10.54 -10.58
C HIS A 2 -6.11 10.47 -9.44
N GLU A 3 -6.63 9.28 -9.15
CA GLU A 3 -7.43 9.03 -7.96
C GLU A 3 -6.54 8.38 -6.90
N ASP A 4 -6.56 8.93 -5.70
CA ASP A 4 -5.83 8.44 -4.52
C ASP A 4 -6.75 7.52 -3.69
N CYS A 5 -6.23 6.45 -3.08
CA CYS A 5 -7.08 5.51 -2.32
C CYS A 5 -7.78 6.14 -1.12
N CYS A 6 -7.32 7.28 -0.62
CA CYS A 6 -8.04 7.98 0.44
C CYS A 6 -9.26 8.78 -0.05
N SER A 7 -9.38 9.07 -1.36
CA SER A 7 -10.66 9.45 -1.96
C SER A 7 -11.66 8.31 -1.77
N TRP A 8 -11.22 7.08 -2.02
CA TRP A 8 -12.00 5.86 -1.83
C TRP A 8 -12.31 5.57 -0.35
N TYR A 9 -11.38 5.80 0.57
CA TYR A 9 -11.64 5.69 2.02
C TYR A 9 -12.79 6.61 2.48
N ASN A 10 -12.84 7.86 2.01
CA ASN A 10 -13.97 8.75 2.27
C ASN A 10 -15.25 8.36 1.50
N MET A 11 -15.12 7.86 0.26
CA MET A 11 -16.28 7.50 -0.58
C MET A 11 -17.01 6.24 -0.09
N PHE A 12 -16.29 5.21 0.37
CA PHE A 12 -16.87 4.02 1.01
C PHE A 12 -17.54 4.37 2.34
N MET A 13 -16.87 5.16 3.19
CA MET A 13 -17.38 5.60 4.51
C MET A 13 -18.69 6.40 4.43
N ILE A 14 -19.00 7.06 3.30
CA ILE A 14 -20.19 7.90 3.16
C ILE A 14 -21.37 7.15 2.51
N ASN A 15 -21.14 6.16 1.64
CA ASN A 15 -22.22 5.64 0.79
C ASN A 15 -22.40 4.11 0.66
N ARG A 16 -21.51 3.25 1.18
CA ARG A 16 -21.78 1.80 1.33
C ARG A 16 -20.74 1.11 2.23
N ILE A 17 -21.18 0.72 3.43
CA ILE A 17 -20.62 -0.44 4.14
C ILE A 17 -21.68 -1.53 4.01
N THR A 18 -21.48 -2.49 3.09
CA THR A 18 -22.48 -3.56 2.84
C THR A 18 -21.91 -4.97 2.77
N ASP A 19 -20.59 -5.15 2.65
CA ASP A 19 -19.98 -6.48 2.61
C ASP A 19 -18.86 -6.67 3.64
N SER A 20 -18.72 -7.91 4.14
CA SER A 20 -17.71 -8.28 5.13
C SER A 20 -16.27 -8.22 4.62
N ALA A 21 -16.11 -8.18 3.30
CA ALA A 21 -14.86 -7.98 2.55
C ALA A 21 -14.21 -6.62 2.86
N ASP A 22 -14.99 -5.53 2.74
CA ASP A 22 -14.51 -4.14 2.88
C ASP A 22 -14.00 -3.86 4.30
N ILE A 23 -14.66 -4.48 5.30
CA ILE A 23 -14.33 -4.35 6.73
C ILE A 23 -12.92 -4.87 7.04
N GLN A 24 -12.42 -5.90 6.34
CA GLN A 24 -11.12 -6.48 6.69
C GLN A 24 -9.94 -5.61 6.27
N TRP A 25 -9.97 -5.05 5.06
CA TRP A 25 -8.94 -4.11 4.61
C TRP A 25 -8.97 -2.80 5.42
N GLU A 26 -10.14 -2.32 5.83
CA GLU A 26 -10.25 -1.17 6.73
C GLU A 26 -9.48 -1.39 8.06
N CYS A 27 -9.65 -2.56 8.68
CA CYS A 27 -8.92 -2.93 9.88
C CYS A 27 -7.39 -3.01 9.67
N VAL A 28 -6.93 -3.46 8.50
CA VAL A 28 -5.50 -3.46 8.14
C VAL A 28 -4.98 -2.03 7.98
N PHE A 29 -5.67 -1.17 7.21
CA PHE A 29 -5.22 0.21 6.99
C PHE A 29 -5.20 1.03 8.27
N ARG A 30 -6.18 0.87 9.16
CA ARG A 30 -6.17 1.55 10.48
C ARG A 30 -4.94 1.19 11.32
N GLN A 31 -4.44 -0.04 11.22
CA GLN A 31 -3.22 -0.47 11.91
C GLN A 31 -1.97 0.07 11.20
N VAL A 32 -1.85 -0.13 9.88
CA VAL A 32 -0.70 0.31 9.08
C VAL A 32 -0.52 1.83 9.10
N LEU A 33 -1.61 2.62 9.08
CA LEU A 33 -1.54 4.08 9.16
C LEU A 33 -1.24 4.63 10.57
N ALA A 34 -1.51 3.83 11.61
CA ALA A 34 -1.17 4.18 12.99
C ALA A 34 0.25 3.73 13.40
N ALA A 35 0.89 2.90 12.57
CA ALA A 35 2.23 2.39 12.79
C ALA A 35 3.32 3.35 12.28
N PRO A 36 4.56 3.21 12.78
CA PRO A 36 5.76 3.74 12.12
C PRO A 36 5.82 3.35 10.64
N VAL A 37 6.44 4.22 9.84
CA VAL A 37 6.75 3.93 8.43
C VAL A 37 7.77 2.78 8.36
N HIS A 38 7.58 1.87 7.39
CA HIS A 38 8.27 0.59 7.22
C HIS A 38 7.99 -0.52 8.26
N ASP A 39 7.11 -0.32 9.24
CA ASP A 39 6.64 -1.45 10.06
C ASP A 39 5.81 -2.42 9.19
N GLU A 40 6.22 -3.69 9.18
CA GLU A 40 5.66 -4.73 8.32
C GLU A 40 4.53 -5.52 9.01
N PHE A 41 3.36 -5.55 8.38
CA PHE A 41 2.18 -6.28 8.82
C PHE A 41 1.93 -7.50 7.92
N GLN A 42 2.07 -8.70 8.46
CA GLN A 42 1.65 -9.92 7.77
C GLN A 42 0.13 -10.10 7.89
N VAL A 43 -0.53 -10.19 6.74
CA VAL A 43 -1.99 -10.35 6.61
C VAL A 43 -2.26 -11.66 5.87
N PRO A 44 -2.90 -12.67 6.49
CA PRO A 44 -3.17 -13.93 5.81
C PRO A 44 -4.22 -13.73 4.71
N LYS A 45 -4.11 -14.44 3.58
CA LYS A 45 -5.07 -14.28 2.46
C LYS A 45 -6.49 -14.76 2.78
N ILE A 46 -6.68 -15.54 3.84
CA ILE A 46 -7.98 -16.14 4.16
C ILE A 46 -9.00 -15.07 4.58
N GLY A 47 -10.06 -14.91 3.78
CA GLY A 47 -11.10 -13.90 4.02
C GLY A 47 -10.75 -12.48 3.55
N ILE A 48 -9.52 -12.25 3.08
CA ILE A 48 -9.05 -10.95 2.62
C ILE A 48 -9.26 -10.84 1.10
N PRO A 49 -10.00 -9.82 0.60
CA PRO A 49 -10.15 -9.56 -0.83
C PRO A 49 -8.81 -9.31 -1.52
N HIS A 50 -8.71 -9.62 -2.80
CA HIS A 50 -7.49 -9.37 -3.56
C HIS A 50 -7.25 -7.85 -3.73
N PRO A 51 -6.01 -7.33 -3.60
CA PRO A 51 -5.76 -5.89 -3.62
C PRO A 51 -6.25 -5.14 -4.87
N ILE A 52 -6.22 -5.78 -6.05
CA ILE A 52 -6.76 -5.20 -7.30
C ILE A 52 -8.26 -4.89 -7.17
N ASP A 53 -9.03 -5.78 -6.54
CA ASP A 53 -10.48 -5.64 -6.35
C ASP A 53 -10.83 -4.52 -5.35
N GLN A 54 -9.82 -3.95 -4.70
CA GLN A 54 -9.90 -2.84 -3.75
C GLN A 54 -9.24 -1.56 -4.32
N GLY A 55 -8.93 -1.54 -5.62
CA GLY A 55 -8.41 -0.37 -6.32
C GLY A 55 -6.89 -0.17 -6.26
N PHE A 56 -6.13 -1.13 -5.71
CA PHE A 56 -4.67 -1.03 -5.71
C PHE A 56 -4.07 -1.22 -7.10
N ARG A 57 -2.97 -0.49 -7.36
CA ARG A 57 -2.22 -0.57 -8.62
C ARG A 57 -1.10 -1.57 -8.49
N SER A 58 -0.93 -2.45 -9.48
CA SER A 58 0.21 -3.38 -9.55
C SER A 58 1.53 -2.64 -9.78
N ALA A 59 2.56 -2.97 -8.99
CA ALA A 59 3.94 -2.53 -9.17
C ALA A 59 4.82 -3.71 -9.63
N THR A 60 5.94 -3.43 -10.32
CA THR A 60 6.56 -4.40 -11.26
C THR A 60 7.89 -5.08 -10.86
N ASP A 61 8.46 -4.89 -9.66
CA ASP A 61 9.91 -5.13 -9.44
C ASP A 61 10.48 -6.58 -9.64
N TYR A 62 10.48 -7.55 -8.73
CA TYR A 62 9.85 -7.73 -7.41
C TYR A 62 10.87 -8.36 -6.42
N PRO A 63 10.77 -8.12 -5.10
CA PRO A 63 11.70 -8.72 -4.13
C PRO A 63 11.57 -10.24 -4.09
N LYS A 64 12.69 -10.94 -3.87
CA LYS A 64 12.77 -12.41 -3.95
C LYS A 64 11.68 -13.10 -3.11
N GLY A 65 10.80 -13.83 -3.80
CA GLY A 65 9.73 -14.62 -3.20
C GLY A 65 8.35 -13.95 -3.19
N ALA A 66 8.26 -12.66 -3.51
CA ALA A 66 6.97 -12.02 -3.79
C ALA A 66 6.43 -12.48 -5.16
N LEU A 67 5.14 -12.79 -5.22
CA LEU A 67 4.41 -13.15 -6.44
C LEU A 67 3.95 -11.91 -7.21
N ALA A 68 3.56 -10.87 -6.47
CA ALA A 68 3.12 -9.59 -7.00
C ALA A 68 3.36 -8.48 -5.98
N GLN A 69 3.25 -7.23 -6.43
CA GLN A 69 3.25 -6.05 -5.58
C GLN A 69 2.10 -5.14 -5.95
N TYR A 70 1.54 -4.49 -4.95
CA TYR A 70 0.42 -3.57 -5.08
C TYR A 70 0.67 -2.33 -4.24
N SER A 71 0.24 -1.16 -4.70
CA SER A 71 0.38 0.06 -3.91
C SER A 71 -0.73 1.06 -4.14
N CYS A 72 -0.90 1.95 -3.16
CA CYS A 72 -1.75 3.12 -3.32
C CYS A 72 -1.33 4.33 -2.48
N LYS A 73 -1.68 5.52 -2.97
CA LYS A 73 -1.36 6.83 -2.37
C LYS A 73 -2.21 7.14 -1.14
N THR A 74 -1.57 7.72 -0.13
CA THR A 74 -2.22 8.31 1.06
C THR A 74 -2.38 9.83 0.90
N LEU A 75 -3.32 10.46 1.62
CA LEU A 75 -3.56 11.93 1.52
C LEU A 75 -2.35 12.78 1.92
N ASP A 76 -1.50 12.25 2.81
CA ASP A 76 -0.28 12.90 3.27
C ASP A 76 0.93 12.68 2.34
N GLY A 77 0.70 12.13 1.14
CA GLY A 77 1.70 12.03 0.07
C GLY A 77 2.61 10.80 0.14
N GLY A 78 2.43 9.96 1.17
CA GLY A 78 3.05 8.65 1.28
C GLY A 78 2.32 7.58 0.47
N ARG A 79 2.71 6.33 0.71
CA ARG A 79 2.25 5.15 -0.03
C ARG A 79 2.01 3.99 0.92
N ILE A 80 0.92 3.26 0.73
CA ILE A 80 0.75 1.92 1.29
C ILE A 80 1.25 0.93 0.26
N HIS A 81 2.19 0.08 0.65
CA HIS A 81 2.81 -0.93 -0.19
C HIS A 81 2.47 -2.33 0.33
N ILE A 82 2.02 -3.20 -0.59
CA ILE A 82 1.61 -4.57 -0.35
C ILE A 82 2.48 -5.48 -1.20
N ARG A 83 3.19 -6.42 -0.58
CA ARG A 83 3.88 -7.54 -1.25
C ARG A 83 3.05 -8.80 -1.09
N GLU A 84 2.68 -9.45 -2.17
CA GLU A 84 1.94 -10.70 -2.15
C GLU A 84 2.90 -11.90 -2.12
N TYR A 85 2.67 -12.82 -1.18
CA TYR A 85 3.32 -14.13 -1.12
C TYR A 85 2.28 -15.22 -1.35
N GLU A 86 2.64 -16.50 -1.32
CA GLU A 86 1.69 -17.60 -1.63
C GLU A 86 0.44 -17.58 -0.73
N THR A 87 0.61 -17.47 0.58
CA THR A 87 -0.47 -17.61 1.59
C THR A 87 -0.80 -16.34 2.37
N TYR A 88 0.00 -15.27 2.22
CA TYR A 88 -0.15 -14.01 2.95
C TYR A 88 0.25 -12.80 2.09
N PHE A 89 -0.14 -11.61 2.55
CA PHE A 89 0.39 -10.32 2.12
C PHE A 89 1.31 -9.76 3.20
N VAL A 90 2.30 -8.96 2.82
CA VAL A 90 3.02 -8.06 3.72
C VAL A 90 2.66 -6.63 3.37
N VAL A 91 2.06 -5.92 4.31
CA VAL A 91 1.61 -4.54 4.15
C VAL A 91 2.48 -3.63 5.00
N HIS A 92 3.00 -2.56 4.42
CA HIS A 92 3.71 -1.50 5.14
C HIS A 92 3.37 -0.14 4.53
N ARG A 93 3.83 0.91 5.20
CA ARG A 93 3.79 2.28 4.71
C ARG A 93 5.20 2.69 4.26
N ASP A 94 5.29 3.41 3.15
CA ASP A 94 6.49 4.09 2.65
C ASP A 94 6.36 5.61 2.93
N TRP A 95 7.48 6.34 3.06
CA TRP A 95 7.43 7.81 3.23
C TRP A 95 7.06 8.54 1.94
N GLY A 96 7.49 8.04 0.79
CA GLY A 96 7.28 8.67 -0.51
C GLY A 96 6.62 7.75 -1.52
N ASP A 97 5.65 8.27 -2.26
CA ASP A 97 5.22 7.63 -3.51
C ASP A 97 6.07 8.15 -4.69
N PRO A 98 6.86 7.30 -5.39
CA PRO A 98 7.65 7.72 -6.54
C PRO A 98 6.80 8.21 -7.73
N ASP A 99 5.53 7.76 -7.85
CA ASP A 99 4.58 8.22 -8.87
C ASP A 99 3.93 9.57 -8.52
N SER A 100 4.25 10.19 -7.37
CA SER A 100 3.78 11.53 -6.97
C SER A 100 4.67 12.67 -7.49
N GLY A 101 5.53 12.39 -8.46
CA GLY A 101 6.44 13.35 -9.08
C GLY A 101 7.74 13.54 -8.31
N LEU A 102 8.55 14.51 -8.72
CA LEU A 102 9.96 14.61 -8.30
C LEU A 102 10.15 14.66 -6.78
N GLY A 103 9.26 15.33 -6.04
CA GLY A 103 9.30 15.39 -4.58
C GLY A 103 9.03 14.03 -3.93
N GLY A 104 8.01 13.30 -4.39
CA GLY A 104 7.68 11.96 -3.90
C GLY A 104 8.78 10.94 -4.21
N LEU A 105 9.35 11.00 -5.42
CA LEU A 105 10.50 10.20 -5.82
C LEU A 105 11.75 10.48 -4.97
N ILE A 106 12.05 11.74 -4.65
CA ILE A 106 13.18 12.09 -3.77
C ILE A 106 12.92 11.58 -2.35
N THR A 107 11.72 11.75 -1.80
CA THR A 107 11.36 11.20 -0.48
C THR A 107 11.52 9.68 -0.45
N HIS A 108 11.06 8.99 -1.50
CA HIS A 108 11.17 7.53 -1.62
C HIS A 108 12.62 7.06 -1.67
N LEU A 109 13.44 7.66 -2.55
CA LEU A 109 14.85 7.33 -2.67
C LEU A 109 15.67 7.62 -1.41
N ILE A 110 15.34 8.66 -0.64
CA ILE A 110 16.08 9.01 0.58
C ILE A 110 15.72 8.11 1.77
N ASN A 111 14.43 7.79 1.94
CA ASN A 111 13.94 7.19 3.18
C ASN A 111 13.55 5.71 3.04
N ASP A 112 13.09 5.29 1.86
CA ASP A 112 12.43 3.99 1.65
C ASP A 112 13.31 3.01 0.85
N SER A 113 14.19 3.53 -0.01
CA SER A 113 15.17 2.72 -0.75
C SER A 113 16.52 3.45 -0.95
N PRO A 114 17.20 3.88 0.13
CA PRO A 114 18.50 4.57 0.07
C PRO A 114 19.61 3.79 -0.62
N GLU A 115 19.53 2.45 -0.66
CA GLU A 115 20.43 1.57 -1.40
C GLU A 115 20.47 1.89 -2.90
N VAL A 116 19.36 2.38 -3.49
CA VAL A 116 19.30 2.78 -4.90
C VAL A 116 20.15 4.02 -5.16
N LEU A 117 20.32 4.92 -4.17
CA LEU A 117 21.20 6.09 -4.28
C LEU A 117 22.70 5.75 -4.19
N VAL A 118 23.07 4.63 -3.53
CA VAL A 118 24.47 4.17 -3.44
C VAL A 118 24.84 3.11 -4.48
N GLY A 119 23.88 2.62 -5.28
CA GLY A 119 24.14 1.81 -6.48
C GLY A 119 24.68 0.42 -6.19
N VAL A 120 24.03 -0.30 -5.28
CA VAL A 120 24.36 -1.69 -4.87
C VAL A 120 23.46 -2.70 -5.58
#